data_AF-A0A7C3I4F5-F1
#
_entry.id   AF-A0A7C3I4F5-F1
#
_cell.length_a   1.000
_cell.length_b   1.000
_cell.length_c   1.000
_cell.angle_alpha   90.00
_cell.angle_beta   90.00
_cell.angle_gamma   90.00
#
_symmetry.space_group_name_H-M   'P 1'
#
loop_
_entity.id
_entity.type
_entity.pdbx_description
1 polymer ?
#
loop_
_entity_poly.entity_id
_entity_poly.type
_entity_poly.pdbx_seq_one_letter_code
_entity_poly.pdbx_strand_id
1 'polypeptide(L)'
;MGLATATALVVANMIGTGVFTTSGFLLADLHAPWVVLAAWAVGGAQAALGALCYGALARRIPESGGEYLFLSRTLHPAAGYVAGWLSLLVGFSAPLAGAAFAFGEYTKAWLPGWPPKLAGTLLILVFSVVHAWHVQRGAWLQNAAVVLKVALIAGFAAVALPRLPELDLTPAAAAPVGAFAVSLVWISFSYAGWNAAVYIGGEVRHPERNLPRALLLGTGIVTTLYLALNFVFVFAAPVGDLAGKLEIGRLAAEALGGRAWADAITALVAIGLISSASSLIMAGPRVYAQMAADGCVPRVFAASDGPPRSSIALQTVVALALLWSATFEALLTYIGFTLSLSTAATVAGLIKLRRREGPALPVPGWPWVPWLFLLSVLAMATFSVGRRPLESLLGLATMAVGWVAWAWSRRRGS
;
A
#
# COMPACT_ATOMS: atom_id res chain seq x y z
N MET A 1 0.58 6.40 -21.39
CA MET A 1 -0.27 7.03 -20.34
C MET A 1 0.23 8.44 -20.03
N GLY A 2 -0.64 9.38 -19.68
CA GLY A 2 -0.26 10.76 -19.30
C GLY A 2 -0.14 10.96 -17.79
N LEU A 3 0.16 12.18 -17.35
CA LEU A 3 0.27 12.56 -15.93
C LEU A 3 -0.99 12.19 -15.13
N ALA A 4 -2.18 12.45 -15.67
CA ALA A 4 -3.45 12.16 -15.01
C ALA A 4 -3.61 10.66 -14.71
N THR A 5 -3.36 9.80 -15.69
CA THR A 5 -3.42 8.33 -15.51
C THR A 5 -2.36 7.83 -14.53
N ALA A 6 -1.12 8.35 -14.60
CA ALA A 6 -0.07 7.97 -13.66
C ALA A 6 -0.42 8.41 -12.22
N THR A 7 -0.99 9.60 -12.05
CA THR A 7 -1.48 10.10 -10.75
C THR A 7 -2.64 9.24 -10.27
N ALA A 8 -3.59 8.91 -11.14
CA ALA A 8 -4.71 8.03 -10.82
C ALA A 8 -4.23 6.65 -10.39
N LEU A 9 -3.14 6.12 -10.98
CA LEU A 9 -2.53 4.86 -10.53
C LEU A 9 -1.94 4.96 -9.12
N VAL A 10 -1.29 6.07 -8.77
CA VAL A 10 -0.79 6.31 -7.40
C VAL A 10 -1.97 6.36 -6.42
N VAL A 11 -2.99 7.18 -6.71
CA VAL A 11 -4.20 7.28 -5.90
C VAL A 11 -4.93 5.92 -5.81
N ALA A 12 -4.93 5.15 -6.90
CA ALA A 12 -5.53 3.83 -6.96
C ALA A 12 -4.90 2.88 -5.95
N ASN A 13 -3.58 2.80 -5.95
CA ASN A 13 -2.84 1.85 -5.13
C ASN A 13 -2.76 2.28 -3.68
N MET A 14 -2.71 3.59 -3.40
CA MET A 14 -2.70 4.08 -2.03
C MET A 14 -4.06 3.90 -1.34
N ILE A 15 -5.17 4.30 -1.98
CA ILE A 15 -6.52 4.16 -1.39
C ILE A 15 -6.91 2.67 -1.39
N GLY A 16 -6.61 2.03 -0.26
CA GLY A 16 -6.88 0.62 0.04
C GLY A 16 -7.55 0.46 1.40
N THR A 17 -7.22 -0.64 2.08
CA THR A 17 -7.84 -1.03 3.36
C THR A 17 -7.50 -0.10 4.52
N GLY A 18 -6.26 0.37 4.57
CA GLY A 18 -5.70 1.00 5.78
C GLY A 18 -6.49 2.21 6.27
N VAL A 19 -6.91 3.11 5.37
CA VAL A 19 -7.68 4.30 5.74
C VAL A 19 -9.01 3.99 6.43
N PHE A 20 -9.61 2.84 6.12
CA PHE A 20 -10.89 2.43 6.67
C PHE A 20 -10.75 1.59 7.94
N THR A 21 -9.56 1.08 8.27
CA THR A 21 -9.40 0.11 9.36
C THR A 21 -8.40 0.53 10.43
N THR A 22 -7.29 1.14 10.03
CA THR A 22 -6.13 1.34 10.89
C THR A 22 -6.43 2.23 12.10
N SER A 23 -7.30 3.25 11.94
CA SER A 23 -7.58 4.20 13.02
C SER A 23 -8.27 3.60 14.24
N GLY A 24 -9.05 2.54 14.09
CA GLY A 24 -9.63 1.84 15.24
C GLY A 24 -8.56 1.27 16.15
N PHE A 25 -7.55 0.64 15.56
CA PHE A 25 -6.42 0.08 16.30
C PHE A 25 -5.50 1.17 16.88
N LEU A 26 -5.28 2.25 16.15
CA LEU A 26 -4.54 3.41 16.67
C LEU A 26 -5.23 4.05 17.86
N LEU A 27 -6.56 4.12 17.88
CA LEU A 27 -7.30 4.61 19.05
C LEU A 27 -7.13 3.70 20.26
N ALA A 28 -6.99 2.38 20.07
CA ALA A 28 -6.71 1.45 21.17
C ALA A 28 -5.31 1.63 21.76
N ASP A 29 -4.32 2.03 20.94
CA ASP A 29 -2.95 2.24 21.41
C ASP A 29 -2.72 3.66 21.95
N LEU A 30 -3.25 4.67 21.25
CA LEU A 30 -2.96 6.09 21.48
C LEU A 30 -4.00 6.77 22.36
N HIS A 31 -5.21 6.23 22.47
CA HIS A 31 -6.32 6.72 23.30
C HIS A 31 -6.77 8.17 23.04
N ALA A 32 -6.18 8.87 22.06
CA ALA A 32 -6.42 10.29 21.81
C ALA A 32 -6.60 10.57 20.30
N PRO A 33 -7.81 11.00 19.86
CA PRO A 33 -8.12 11.28 18.45
C PRO A 33 -7.15 12.23 17.75
N TRP A 34 -6.75 13.32 18.42
CA TRP A 34 -5.78 14.28 17.88
C TRP A 34 -4.40 13.67 17.63
N VAL A 35 -3.96 12.73 18.48
CA VAL A 35 -2.67 12.04 18.31
C VAL A 35 -2.75 11.05 17.15
N VAL A 36 -3.90 10.38 16.96
CA VAL A 36 -4.16 9.54 15.77
C VAL A 36 -4.04 10.36 14.49
N LEU A 37 -4.65 11.55 14.44
CA LEU A 37 -4.55 12.46 13.28
C LEU A 37 -3.13 12.97 13.05
N ALA A 38 -2.41 13.33 14.10
CA ALA A 38 -1.01 13.71 13.99
C ALA A 38 -0.17 12.57 13.40
N ALA A 39 -0.43 11.33 13.80
CA ALA A 39 0.25 10.16 13.24
C ALA A 39 -0.07 9.99 11.74
N TRP A 40 -1.33 10.18 11.31
CA TRP A 40 -1.70 10.18 9.88
C TRP A 40 -1.00 11.28 9.08
N ALA A 41 -0.85 12.47 9.66
CA ALA A 41 -0.15 13.60 9.04
C ALA A 41 1.35 13.29 8.89
N VAL A 42 1.99 12.76 9.93
CA VAL A 42 3.40 12.31 9.89
C VAL A 42 3.59 11.21 8.84
N GLY A 43 2.68 10.24 8.75
CA GLY A 43 2.70 9.21 7.72
C GLY A 43 2.60 9.76 6.30
N GLY A 44 1.73 10.75 6.08
CA GLY A 44 1.60 11.44 4.80
C GLY A 44 2.86 12.23 4.43
N ALA A 45 3.45 12.92 5.41
CA ALA A 45 4.73 13.60 5.23
C ALA A 45 5.85 12.62 4.88
N GLN A 46 5.94 11.48 5.57
CA GLN A 46 6.90 10.43 5.24
C GLN A 46 6.70 9.90 3.81
N ALA A 47 5.45 9.62 3.40
CA ALA A 47 5.15 9.17 2.04
C ALA A 47 5.57 10.22 1.00
N ALA A 48 5.39 11.51 1.29
CA ALA A 48 5.83 12.60 0.40
C ALA A 48 7.36 12.67 0.29
N LEU A 49 8.11 12.46 1.39
CA LEU A 49 9.57 12.35 1.35
C LEU A 49 10.01 11.16 0.47
N GLY A 50 9.32 10.02 0.59
CA GLY A 50 9.53 8.86 -0.27
C GLY A 50 9.28 9.17 -1.75
N ALA A 51 8.16 9.83 -2.06
CA ALA A 51 7.78 10.26 -3.39
C ALA A 51 8.82 11.23 -4.01
N LEU A 52 9.41 12.13 -3.22
CA LEU A 52 10.51 13.00 -3.67
C LEU A 52 11.76 12.19 -4.03
N CYS A 53 12.15 11.24 -3.18
CA CYS A 53 13.30 10.36 -3.42
C CYS A 53 13.11 9.50 -4.67
N TYR A 54 11.97 8.82 -4.77
CA TYR A 54 11.65 7.98 -5.94
C TYR A 54 11.47 8.82 -7.20
N GLY A 55 10.93 10.03 -7.10
CA GLY A 55 10.88 10.96 -8.22
C GLY A 55 12.26 11.40 -8.71
N ALA A 56 13.28 11.44 -7.85
CA ALA A 56 14.67 11.66 -8.29
C ALA A 56 15.24 10.43 -9.00
N LEU A 57 14.98 9.22 -8.51
CA LEU A 57 15.37 7.97 -9.18
C LEU A 57 14.66 7.80 -10.52
N ALA A 58 13.35 7.97 -10.58
CA ALA A 58 12.53 7.85 -11.78
C ALA A 58 12.91 8.88 -12.87
N ARG A 59 13.46 10.03 -12.49
CA ARG A 59 14.05 10.99 -13.43
C ARG A 59 15.28 10.44 -14.14
N ARG A 60 16.07 9.64 -13.43
CA ARG A 60 17.36 9.12 -13.87
C ARG A 60 17.25 7.74 -14.51
N ILE A 61 16.25 6.97 -14.09
CA ILE A 61 15.92 5.59 -14.47
C ILE A 61 14.40 5.55 -14.73
N PRO A 62 13.93 6.08 -15.88
CA PRO A 62 12.50 6.21 -16.17
C PRO A 62 11.83 4.92 -16.62
N GLU A 63 12.56 3.82 -16.76
CA GLU A 63 12.02 2.58 -17.31
C GLU A 63 11.11 1.84 -16.32
N SER A 64 10.29 0.94 -16.85
CA SER A 64 9.40 0.09 -16.05
C SER A 64 10.21 -0.90 -15.20
N GLY A 65 9.82 -1.07 -13.94
CA GLY A 65 10.40 -2.08 -13.04
C GLY A 65 10.51 -1.67 -11.57
N GLY A 66 10.27 -0.40 -11.23
CA GLY A 66 10.26 0.08 -9.85
C GLY A 66 11.53 -0.29 -9.07
N GLU A 67 11.38 -0.77 -7.84
CA GLU A 67 12.46 -1.14 -6.93
C GLU A 67 13.41 -2.18 -7.52
N TYR A 68 12.89 -3.16 -8.27
CA TYR A 68 13.72 -4.17 -8.94
C TYR A 68 14.78 -3.49 -9.81
N LEU A 69 14.37 -2.52 -10.63
CA LEU A 69 15.27 -1.82 -11.54
C LEU A 69 16.17 -0.83 -10.80
N PHE A 70 15.60 -0.05 -9.86
CA PHE A 70 16.36 0.92 -9.08
C PHE A 70 17.49 0.25 -8.30
N LEU A 71 17.20 -0.84 -7.59
CA LEU A 71 18.19 -1.54 -6.78
C LEU A 71 19.21 -2.30 -7.63
N SER A 72 18.79 -2.86 -8.78
CA SER A 72 19.71 -3.49 -9.73
C SER A 72 20.79 -2.51 -10.22
N ARG A 73 20.41 -1.26 -10.50
CA ARG A 73 21.30 -0.25 -11.10
C ARG A 73 22.08 0.58 -10.07
N THR A 74 21.57 0.71 -8.85
CA THR A 74 22.20 1.57 -7.82
C THR A 74 23.00 0.79 -6.78
N LEU A 75 22.53 -0.40 -6.40
CA LEU A 75 23.17 -1.23 -5.38
C LEU A 75 23.86 -2.44 -6.00
N HIS A 76 23.07 -3.41 -6.50
CA HIS A 76 23.56 -4.66 -7.06
C HIS A 76 22.40 -5.45 -7.74
N PRO A 77 22.65 -6.24 -8.79
CA PRO A 77 21.61 -7.09 -9.42
C PRO A 77 20.89 -8.04 -8.45
N ALA A 78 21.59 -8.55 -7.43
CA ALA A 78 20.97 -9.39 -6.38
C ALA A 78 19.91 -8.63 -5.56
N ALA A 79 20.20 -7.36 -5.20
CA ALA A 79 19.26 -6.54 -4.46
C ALA A 79 18.01 -6.24 -5.30
N GLY A 80 18.19 -6.02 -6.61
CA GLY A 80 17.10 -5.93 -7.55
C GLY A 80 16.23 -7.19 -7.58
N TYR A 81 16.84 -8.36 -7.77
CA TYR A 81 16.11 -9.64 -7.76
C TYR A 81 15.28 -9.83 -6.49
N VAL A 82 15.87 -9.56 -5.32
CA VAL A 82 15.17 -9.65 -4.03
C VAL A 82 13.99 -8.69 -3.98
N ALA A 83 14.12 -7.46 -4.49
CA ALA A 83 12.98 -6.54 -4.55
C ALA A 83 11.88 -6.99 -5.53
N GLY A 84 12.23 -7.63 -6.64
CA GLY A 84 11.27 -8.31 -7.52
C GLY A 84 10.53 -9.44 -6.79
N TRP A 85 11.27 -10.28 -6.05
CA TRP A 85 10.73 -11.34 -5.21
C TRP A 85 9.76 -10.80 -4.13
N LEU A 86 10.14 -9.72 -3.46
CA LEU A 86 9.28 -9.03 -2.49
C LEU A 86 8.03 -8.44 -3.13
N SER A 87 8.11 -7.97 -4.38
CA SER A 87 6.94 -7.43 -5.08
C SER A 87 5.86 -8.49 -5.25
N LEU A 88 6.20 -9.74 -5.63
CA LEU A 88 5.25 -10.85 -5.75
C LEU A 88 4.51 -11.13 -4.42
N LEU A 89 5.26 -11.35 -3.35
CA LEU A 89 4.70 -11.79 -2.07
C LEU A 89 4.07 -10.63 -1.29
N VAL A 90 4.86 -9.59 -1.08
CA VAL A 90 4.55 -8.50 -0.15
C VAL A 90 3.98 -7.28 -0.87
N GLY A 91 4.36 -7.05 -2.13
CA GLY A 91 3.86 -5.93 -2.93
C GLY A 91 2.45 -6.16 -3.48
N PHE A 92 2.07 -7.41 -3.79
CA PHE A 92 0.78 -7.71 -4.43
C PHE A 92 -0.07 -8.75 -3.68
N SER A 93 0.50 -9.91 -3.33
CA SER A 93 -0.29 -11.01 -2.76
C SER A 93 -0.80 -10.71 -1.35
N ALA A 94 0.06 -10.19 -0.47
CA ALA A 94 -0.32 -9.86 0.90
C ALA A 94 -1.30 -8.66 0.99
N PRO A 95 -1.13 -7.55 0.23
CA PRO A 95 -2.14 -6.50 0.15
C PRO A 95 -3.47 -6.98 -0.41
N LEU A 96 -3.47 -7.91 -1.37
CA LEU A 96 -4.71 -8.53 -1.88
C LEU A 96 -5.43 -9.32 -0.79
N ALA A 97 -4.69 -10.10 0.00
CA ALA A 97 -5.25 -10.80 1.17
C ALA A 97 -5.81 -9.82 2.20
N GLY A 98 -5.11 -8.71 2.47
CA GLY A 98 -5.58 -7.64 3.34
C GLY A 98 -6.89 -7.01 2.83
N ALA A 99 -6.97 -6.68 1.53
CA ALA A 99 -8.18 -6.17 0.88
C ALA A 99 -9.36 -7.11 1.01
N ALA A 100 -9.13 -8.40 0.76
CA ALA A 100 -10.14 -9.44 0.91
C ALA A 100 -10.63 -9.60 2.35
N PHE A 101 -9.71 -9.55 3.32
CA PHE A 101 -10.05 -9.62 4.75
C PHE A 101 -10.96 -8.46 5.15
N ALA A 102 -10.55 -7.22 4.85
CA ALA A 102 -11.32 -6.03 5.20
C ALA A 102 -12.68 -5.99 4.48
N PHE A 103 -12.74 -6.47 3.22
CA PHE A 103 -13.99 -6.58 2.48
C PHE A 103 -14.97 -7.50 3.21
N GLY A 104 -14.50 -8.68 3.61
CA GLY A 104 -15.30 -9.63 4.35
C GLY A 104 -15.82 -9.08 5.67
N GLU A 105 -14.96 -8.37 6.42
CA GLU A 105 -15.37 -7.74 7.68
C GLU A 105 -16.45 -6.69 7.43
N TYR A 106 -16.18 -5.69 6.59
CA TYR A 106 -17.12 -4.60 6.33
C TYR A 106 -18.48 -5.05 5.81
N THR A 107 -18.52 -6.14 5.04
CA THR A 107 -19.76 -6.67 4.43
C THR A 107 -20.50 -7.68 5.30
N LYS A 108 -19.95 -8.06 6.47
CA LYS A 108 -20.59 -9.07 7.35
C LYS A 108 -21.98 -8.67 7.83
N ALA A 109 -22.24 -7.38 8.00
CA ALA A 109 -23.55 -6.85 8.36
C ALA A 109 -24.62 -7.11 7.27
N TRP A 110 -24.20 -7.25 6.01
CA TRP A 110 -25.09 -7.57 4.88
C TRP A 110 -25.19 -9.08 4.61
N LEU A 111 -24.25 -9.86 5.15
CA LEU A 111 -24.16 -11.30 4.96
C LEU A 111 -24.22 -12.02 6.33
N PRO A 112 -25.33 -11.88 7.08
CA PRO A 112 -25.44 -12.48 8.40
C PRO A 112 -25.27 -14.01 8.33
N GLY A 113 -24.43 -14.56 9.20
CA GLY A 113 -24.12 -16.00 9.24
C GLY A 113 -23.00 -16.44 8.28
N TRP A 114 -22.50 -15.56 7.41
CA TRP A 114 -21.35 -15.88 6.55
C TRP A 114 -20.03 -15.51 7.23
N PRO A 115 -19.06 -16.44 7.31
CA PRO A 115 -17.69 -16.12 7.73
C PRO A 115 -17.07 -15.01 6.85
N PRO A 116 -16.56 -13.91 7.42
CA PRO A 116 -15.92 -12.82 6.68
C PRO A 116 -14.84 -13.28 5.69
N LYS A 117 -14.00 -14.24 6.10
CA LYS A 117 -12.94 -14.80 5.25
C LYS A 117 -13.48 -15.51 3.99
N LEU A 118 -14.70 -16.04 4.01
CA LEU A 118 -15.33 -16.64 2.81
C LEU A 118 -15.76 -15.56 1.82
N ALA A 119 -16.34 -14.44 2.27
CA ALA A 119 -16.64 -13.31 1.39
C ALA A 119 -15.36 -12.75 0.74
N GLY A 120 -14.27 -12.62 1.51
CA GLY A 120 -12.96 -12.26 0.98
C GLY A 120 -12.40 -13.28 -0.02
N THR A 121 -12.57 -14.58 0.25
CA THR A 121 -12.16 -15.66 -0.66
C THR A 121 -12.89 -15.56 -2.00
N LEU A 122 -14.20 -15.34 -1.97
CA LEU A 122 -15.02 -15.16 -3.18
C LEU A 122 -14.58 -13.92 -3.97
N LEU A 123 -14.27 -12.82 -3.29
CA LEU A 123 -13.73 -11.62 -3.95
C LEU A 123 -12.46 -11.95 -4.74
N ILE A 124 -11.49 -12.63 -4.12
CA ILE A 124 -10.23 -13.02 -4.78
C ILE A 124 -10.54 -13.94 -5.97
N LEU A 125 -11.31 -15.01 -5.78
CA LEU A 125 -11.57 -16.00 -6.82
C LEU A 125 -12.29 -15.39 -8.02
N VAL A 126 -13.36 -14.62 -7.79
CA VAL A 126 -14.15 -14.01 -8.86
C VAL A 126 -13.27 -13.06 -9.69
N PHE A 127 -12.53 -12.17 -9.05
CA PHE A 127 -11.71 -11.22 -9.79
C PHE A 127 -10.49 -11.87 -10.46
N SER A 128 -9.89 -12.89 -9.86
CA SER A 128 -8.83 -13.67 -10.51
C SER A 128 -9.34 -14.37 -11.77
N VAL A 129 -10.54 -14.94 -11.72
CA VAL A 129 -11.20 -15.59 -12.86
C VAL A 129 -11.54 -14.58 -13.97
N VAL A 130 -12.12 -13.43 -13.61
CA VAL A 130 -12.42 -12.34 -14.57
C VAL A 130 -11.16 -11.89 -15.30
N HIS A 131 -10.08 -11.62 -14.58
CA HIS A 131 -8.81 -11.18 -15.16
C HIS A 131 -8.05 -12.28 -15.91
N ALA A 132 -8.32 -13.56 -15.63
CA ALA A 132 -7.76 -14.67 -16.40
C ALA A 132 -8.44 -14.86 -17.78
N TRP A 133 -9.71 -14.43 -17.92
CA TRP A 133 -10.50 -14.60 -19.15
C TRP A 133 -10.48 -13.41 -20.11
N HIS A 134 -10.43 -12.17 -19.63
CA HIS A 134 -10.58 -10.99 -20.50
C HIS A 134 -9.71 -9.82 -20.04
N VAL A 135 -8.83 -9.31 -20.91
CA VAL A 135 -7.97 -8.16 -20.57
C VAL A 135 -7.70 -7.30 -21.79
N GLN A 136 -8.58 -6.34 -22.10
CA GLN A 136 -8.26 -5.31 -23.12
C GLN A 136 -8.77 -3.88 -22.84
N ARG A 137 -9.25 -3.53 -21.65
CA ARG A 137 -9.69 -2.13 -21.35
C ARG A 137 -9.27 -1.59 -19.96
N GLY A 138 -8.03 -1.85 -19.55
CA GLY A 138 -7.56 -1.59 -18.18
C GLY A 138 -7.48 -0.11 -17.77
N ALA A 139 -6.89 0.76 -18.60
CA ALA A 139 -6.55 2.12 -18.16
C ALA A 139 -7.76 3.05 -17.94
N TRP A 140 -8.77 2.99 -18.82
CA TRP A 140 -9.97 3.82 -18.69
C TRP A 140 -10.84 3.35 -17.51
N LEU A 141 -11.07 2.03 -17.38
CA LEU A 141 -11.80 1.46 -16.25
C LEU A 141 -11.11 1.77 -14.93
N GLN A 142 -9.78 1.68 -14.88
CA GLN A 142 -9.00 2.05 -13.70
C GLN A 142 -9.18 3.53 -13.35
N ASN A 143 -9.06 4.43 -14.32
CA ASN A 143 -9.23 5.86 -14.10
C ASN A 143 -10.65 6.19 -13.61
N ALA A 144 -11.68 5.60 -14.21
CA ALA A 144 -13.06 5.79 -13.80
C ALA A 144 -13.31 5.30 -12.36
N ALA A 145 -12.77 4.13 -12.00
CA ALA A 145 -12.86 3.59 -10.64
C ALA A 145 -12.16 4.49 -9.61
N VAL A 146 -11.02 5.09 -9.97
CA VAL A 146 -10.29 6.04 -9.12
C VAL A 146 -11.08 7.32 -8.90
N VAL A 147 -11.61 7.92 -9.97
CA VAL A 147 -12.43 9.13 -9.87
C VAL A 147 -13.66 8.86 -9.00
N LEU A 148 -14.34 7.74 -9.23
CA LEU A 148 -15.50 7.35 -8.44
C LEU A 148 -15.15 7.21 -6.95
N LYS A 149 -14.10 6.46 -6.59
CA LYS A 149 -13.76 6.28 -5.17
C LYS A 149 -13.31 7.58 -4.49
N VAL A 150 -12.56 8.43 -5.20
CA VAL A 150 -12.15 9.75 -4.68
C VAL A 150 -13.38 10.63 -4.45
N ALA A 151 -14.31 10.68 -5.42
CA ALA A 151 -15.54 11.44 -5.30
C ALA A 151 -16.42 10.93 -4.15
N LEU A 152 -16.55 9.61 -3.98
CA LEU A 152 -17.30 9.01 -2.88
C LEU A 152 -16.67 9.35 -1.51
N ILE A 153 -15.34 9.23 -1.36
CA ILE A 153 -14.65 9.55 -0.10
C ILE A 153 -14.77 11.04 0.22
N ALA A 154 -14.50 11.92 -0.75
CA ALA A 154 -14.59 13.36 -0.57
C ALA A 154 -16.03 13.80 -0.28
N GLY A 155 -17.01 13.24 -0.99
CA GLY A 155 -18.43 13.50 -0.78
C GLY A 155 -18.89 13.06 0.61
N PHE A 156 -18.54 11.85 1.04
CA PHE A 156 -18.83 11.38 2.40
C PHE A 156 -18.23 12.31 3.45
N ALA A 157 -16.94 12.64 3.34
CA ALA A 157 -16.27 13.52 4.30
C ALA A 157 -16.92 14.92 4.34
N ALA A 158 -17.26 15.50 3.19
CA ALA A 158 -17.90 16.81 3.10
C ALA A 158 -19.29 16.84 3.77
N VAL A 159 -20.07 15.76 3.69
CA VAL A 159 -21.40 15.68 4.32
C VAL A 159 -21.30 15.28 5.79
N ALA A 160 -20.27 14.51 6.17
CA ALA A 160 -20.06 14.04 7.55
C ALA A 160 -19.45 15.10 8.47
N LEU A 161 -18.49 15.90 7.99
CA LEU A 161 -17.77 16.90 8.80
C LEU A 161 -18.71 17.88 9.53
N PRO A 162 -19.75 18.47 8.90
CA PRO A 162 -20.68 19.37 9.59
C PRO A 162 -21.59 18.69 10.62
N ARG A 163 -21.60 17.36 10.69
CA ARG A 163 -22.43 16.56 11.61
C ARG A 163 -21.67 16.06 12.83
N LEU A 164 -20.37 16.33 12.90
CA LEU A 164 -19.57 15.92 14.05
C LEU A 164 -20.09 16.56 15.34
N PRO A 165 -20.03 15.85 16.47
CA PRO A 165 -20.31 16.44 17.77
C PRO A 165 -19.32 17.58 18.07
N GLU A 166 -19.63 18.36 19.10
CA GLU A 166 -18.69 19.38 19.60
C GLU A 166 -17.34 18.73 19.93
N LEU A 167 -16.27 19.31 19.38
CA LEU A 167 -14.93 18.75 19.51
C LEU A 167 -14.36 19.07 20.89
N ASP A 168 -13.81 18.04 21.53
CA ASP A 168 -12.94 18.25 22.68
C ASP A 168 -11.59 18.81 22.21
N LEU A 169 -11.36 20.08 22.54
CA LEU A 169 -10.12 20.81 22.23
C LEU A 169 -9.11 20.75 23.38
N THR A 170 -9.39 19.98 24.44
CA THR A 170 -8.40 19.76 25.50
C THR A 170 -7.14 19.14 24.89
N PRO A 171 -5.94 19.69 25.22
CA PRO A 171 -4.70 19.14 24.71
C PRO A 171 -4.58 17.66 25.08
N ALA A 172 -4.53 16.80 24.08
CA ALA A 172 -4.30 15.39 24.30
C ALA A 172 -2.94 15.19 25.01
N ALA A 173 -2.93 14.32 26.01
CA ALA A 173 -1.67 13.88 26.59
C ALA A 173 -0.76 13.30 25.50
N ALA A 174 0.53 13.61 25.56
CA ALA A 174 1.48 13.06 24.59
C ALA A 174 1.50 11.53 24.68
N ALA A 175 1.34 10.86 23.54
CA ALA A 175 1.45 9.41 23.51
C ALA A 175 2.88 8.97 23.83
N PRO A 176 3.06 7.83 24.50
CA PRO A 176 4.38 7.23 24.66
C PRO A 176 5.05 7.06 23.30
N VAL A 177 6.32 7.47 23.18
CA VAL A 177 7.08 7.45 21.91
C VAL A 177 7.01 6.08 21.23
N GLY A 178 7.09 4.99 22.01
CA GLY A 178 6.98 3.64 21.48
C GLY A 178 5.60 3.31 20.89
N ALA A 179 4.49 3.77 21.49
CA ALA A 179 3.14 3.55 20.97
C ALA A 179 2.91 4.36 19.69
N PHE A 180 3.41 5.61 19.67
CA PHE A 180 3.39 6.45 18.47
C PHE A 180 4.19 5.81 17.33
N ALA A 181 5.41 5.32 17.61
CA ALA A 181 6.25 4.67 16.60
C ALA A 181 5.62 3.39 16.01
N VAL A 182 4.95 2.58 16.83
CA VAL A 182 4.21 1.40 16.34
C VAL A 182 3.03 1.80 15.47
N SER A 183 2.30 2.86 15.86
CA SER A 183 1.19 3.40 15.06
C SER A 183 1.67 3.83 13.67
N LEU A 184 2.88 4.40 13.57
CA LEU A 184 3.46 4.76 12.29
C LEU A 184 3.67 3.55 11.37
N VAL A 185 3.95 2.34 11.89
CA VAL A 185 4.08 1.11 11.09
C VAL A 185 2.78 0.82 10.32
N TRP A 186 1.64 0.93 11.00
CA TRP A 186 0.34 0.64 10.41
C TRP A 186 -0.11 1.76 9.48
N ILE A 187 0.24 3.00 9.81
CA ILE A 187 0.00 4.16 8.94
C ILE A 187 0.86 4.08 7.67
N SER A 188 2.12 3.67 7.76
CA SER A 188 2.99 3.47 6.59
C SER A 188 2.42 2.41 5.65
N PHE A 189 1.85 1.32 6.20
CA PHE A 189 1.06 0.39 5.40
C PHE A 189 -0.14 1.08 4.73
N SER A 190 -0.88 1.90 5.46
CA SER A 190 -2.06 2.59 4.91
C SER A 190 -1.71 3.54 3.76
N TYR A 191 -0.51 4.12 3.80
CA TYR A 191 0.04 4.96 2.74
C TYR A 191 0.80 4.18 1.66
N ALA A 192 0.98 2.86 1.79
CA ALA A 192 1.71 2.06 0.81
C ALA A 192 1.08 2.18 -0.59
N GLY A 193 1.90 2.05 -1.63
CA GLY A 193 1.47 2.25 -3.02
C GLY A 193 1.72 3.66 -3.57
N TRP A 194 2.27 4.57 -2.76
CA TRP A 194 2.69 5.90 -3.23
C TRP A 194 3.73 5.85 -4.36
N ASN A 195 4.49 4.77 -4.45
CA ASN A 195 5.51 4.46 -5.46
C ASN A 195 4.94 3.79 -6.73
N ALA A 196 3.65 3.43 -6.80
CA ALA A 196 3.13 2.52 -7.82
C ALA A 196 3.42 2.91 -9.28
N ALA A 197 3.45 4.21 -9.59
CA ALA A 197 3.71 4.67 -10.96
C ALA A 197 5.12 4.32 -11.48
N VAL A 198 6.12 4.09 -10.60
CA VAL A 198 7.48 3.74 -11.05
C VAL A 198 7.57 2.34 -11.66
N TYR A 199 6.59 1.47 -11.42
CA TYR A 199 6.56 0.13 -12.00
C TYR A 199 6.20 0.14 -13.49
N ILE A 200 5.48 1.16 -13.96
CA ILE A 200 5.06 1.31 -15.36
C ILE A 200 5.72 2.51 -16.05
N GLY A 201 6.90 2.91 -15.59
CA GLY A 201 7.58 4.13 -16.06
C GLY A 201 7.72 4.20 -17.59
N GLY A 202 8.04 3.08 -18.25
CA GLY A 202 8.19 3.00 -19.70
C GLY A 202 6.90 3.25 -20.50
N GLU A 203 5.73 3.17 -19.87
CA GLU A 203 4.44 3.47 -20.51
C GLU A 203 4.00 4.93 -20.31
N VAL A 204 4.70 5.70 -19.46
CA VAL A 204 4.35 7.09 -19.16
C VAL A 204 4.99 8.03 -20.18
N ARG A 205 4.19 8.91 -20.78
CA ARG A 205 4.69 9.96 -21.69
C ARG A 205 5.55 10.94 -20.90
N HIS A 206 6.74 11.29 -21.38
CA HIS A 206 7.71 12.16 -20.69
C HIS A 206 7.95 11.73 -19.23
N PRO A 207 8.40 10.48 -19.01
CA PRO A 207 8.43 9.86 -17.69
C PRO A 207 9.30 10.63 -16.69
N GLU A 208 10.38 11.25 -17.14
CA GLU A 208 11.30 12.04 -16.31
C GLU A 208 10.59 13.27 -15.70
N ARG A 209 9.57 13.81 -16.37
CA ARG A 209 8.80 14.95 -15.87
C ARG A 209 7.53 14.51 -15.17
N ASN A 210 6.85 13.50 -15.70
CA ASN A 210 5.52 13.11 -15.26
C ASN A 210 5.53 12.11 -14.10
N LEU A 211 6.51 11.21 -13.99
CA LEU A 211 6.60 10.30 -12.84
C LEU A 211 6.77 11.05 -11.52
N PRO A 212 7.75 11.97 -11.35
CA PRO A 212 7.93 12.66 -10.07
C PRO A 212 6.69 13.47 -9.65
N ARG A 213 6.02 14.09 -10.63
CA ARG A 213 4.78 14.83 -10.42
C ARG A 213 3.62 13.91 -10.04
N ALA A 214 3.47 12.78 -10.72
CA ALA A 214 2.42 11.81 -10.44
C ALA A 214 2.53 11.25 -9.02
N LEU A 215 3.75 10.92 -8.58
CA LEU A 215 4.00 10.43 -7.21
C LEU A 215 3.57 11.50 -6.19
N LEU A 216 4.06 12.73 -6.30
CA LEU A 216 3.73 13.80 -5.35
C LEU A 216 2.26 14.20 -5.36
N LEU A 217 1.67 14.39 -6.54
CA LEU A 217 0.25 14.77 -6.66
C LEU A 217 -0.64 13.66 -6.09
N GLY A 218 -0.36 12.40 -6.43
CA GLY A 218 -1.11 11.26 -5.93
C GLY A 218 -1.00 11.14 -4.41
N THR A 219 0.21 11.25 -3.86
CA THR A 219 0.42 11.26 -2.41
C THR A 219 -0.31 12.41 -1.73
N GLY A 220 -0.23 13.63 -2.25
CA GLY A 220 -0.91 14.79 -1.68
C GLY A 220 -2.45 14.68 -1.67
N ILE A 221 -3.03 14.19 -2.78
CA ILE A 221 -4.47 13.91 -2.86
C ILE A 221 -4.86 12.90 -1.78
N VAL A 222 -4.14 11.79 -1.68
CA VAL A 222 -4.46 10.72 -0.73
C VAL A 222 -4.30 11.18 0.71
N THR A 223 -3.20 11.87 1.05
CA THR A 223 -2.99 12.43 2.39
C THR A 223 -4.13 13.36 2.79
N THR A 224 -4.60 14.21 1.88
CA THR A 224 -5.73 15.11 2.16
C THR A 224 -7.02 14.33 2.44
N LEU A 225 -7.34 13.35 1.59
CA LEU A 225 -8.52 12.50 1.77
C LEU A 225 -8.44 11.68 3.06
N TYR A 226 -7.26 11.15 3.39
CA TYR A 226 -7.03 10.34 4.58
C TYR A 226 -7.18 11.16 5.84
N LEU A 227 -6.65 12.38 5.87
CA LEU A 227 -6.82 13.27 7.02
C LEU A 227 -8.28 13.66 7.20
N ALA A 228 -8.98 14.05 6.13
CA ALA A 228 -10.39 14.40 6.19
C ALA A 228 -11.27 13.24 6.66
N LEU A 229 -11.05 12.04 6.11
CA LEU A 229 -11.84 10.86 6.45
C LEU A 229 -11.55 10.38 7.87
N ASN A 230 -10.27 10.34 8.27
CA ASN A 230 -9.92 9.94 9.63
C ASN A 230 -10.37 10.97 10.66
N PHE A 231 -10.42 12.25 10.33
CA PHE A 231 -10.99 13.27 11.20
C PHE A 231 -12.45 12.94 11.52
N VAL A 232 -13.23 12.59 10.49
CA VAL A 232 -14.60 12.12 10.68
C VAL A 232 -14.62 10.87 11.56
N PHE A 233 -13.79 9.87 11.25
CA PHE A 233 -13.83 8.58 11.96
C PHE A 233 -13.51 8.69 13.44
N VAL A 234 -12.47 9.42 13.82
CA VAL A 234 -12.00 9.45 15.22
C VAL A 234 -12.82 10.39 16.12
N PHE A 235 -13.59 11.31 15.53
CA PHE A 235 -14.44 12.26 16.26
C PHE A 235 -15.94 11.96 16.16
N ALA A 236 -16.35 10.95 15.39
CA ALA A 236 -17.76 10.62 15.22
C ALA A 236 -18.43 10.04 16.48
N ALA A 237 -17.67 9.38 17.34
CA ALA A 237 -18.17 8.71 18.55
C ALA A 237 -17.09 8.68 19.64
N PRO A 238 -17.46 8.39 20.91
CA PRO A 238 -16.51 8.21 21.99
C PRO A 238 -15.43 7.17 21.68
N VAL A 239 -14.20 7.39 22.16
CA VAL A 239 -13.04 6.51 21.88
C VAL A 239 -13.31 5.06 22.25
N GLY A 240 -14.04 4.79 23.35
CA GLY A 240 -14.38 3.44 23.79
C GLY A 240 -15.22 2.63 22.80
N ASP A 241 -16.02 3.30 21.97
CA ASP A 241 -16.88 2.64 20.97
C ASP A 241 -16.12 2.32 19.68
N LEU A 242 -15.02 3.03 19.43
CA LEU A 242 -14.22 2.95 18.19
C LEU A 242 -12.90 2.19 18.35
N ALA A 243 -12.33 2.21 19.56
CA ALA A 243 -11.03 1.61 19.85
C ALA A 243 -11.02 0.10 19.60
N GLY A 244 -10.00 -0.35 18.87
CA GLY A 244 -9.78 -1.75 18.51
C GLY A 244 -10.74 -2.30 17.45
N LYS A 245 -11.63 -1.46 16.90
CA LYS A 245 -12.62 -1.88 15.90
C LYS A 245 -12.06 -1.75 14.49
N LEU A 246 -12.01 -2.88 13.77
CA LEU A 246 -11.57 -2.89 12.38
C LEU A 246 -12.50 -2.07 11.47
N GLU A 247 -13.81 -2.09 11.71
CA GLU A 247 -14.80 -1.36 10.91
C GLU A 247 -15.08 0.04 11.46
N ILE A 248 -14.03 0.76 11.91
CA ILE A 248 -14.18 2.10 12.50
C ILE A 248 -15.01 3.04 11.63
N GLY A 249 -14.84 2.99 10.30
CA GLY A 249 -15.59 3.82 9.37
C GLY A 249 -17.10 3.55 9.41
N ARG A 250 -17.51 2.28 9.52
CA ARG A 250 -18.91 1.87 9.66
C ARG A 250 -19.51 2.41 10.96
N LEU A 251 -18.81 2.20 12.08
CA LEU A 251 -19.26 2.64 13.40
C LEU A 251 -19.36 4.16 13.49
N ALA A 252 -18.37 4.87 12.95
CA ALA A 252 -18.38 6.32 12.86
C ALA A 252 -19.57 6.84 12.04
N ALA A 253 -19.84 6.25 10.88
CA ALA A 253 -20.98 6.65 10.05
C ALA A 253 -22.32 6.33 10.75
N GLU A 254 -22.40 5.20 11.46
CA GLU A 254 -23.58 4.82 12.24
C GLU A 254 -23.87 5.84 13.36
N ALA A 255 -22.84 6.30 14.06
CA ALA A 255 -22.98 7.31 15.10
C ALA A 255 -23.48 8.66 14.56
N LEU A 256 -23.09 9.04 13.33
CA LEU A 256 -23.43 10.33 12.73
C LEU A 256 -24.80 10.37 12.02
N GLY A 257 -25.26 9.24 11.49
CA GLY A 257 -26.45 9.22 10.63
C GLY A 257 -27.23 7.91 10.66
N GLY A 258 -26.98 7.06 11.66
CA GLY A 258 -27.65 5.78 11.86
C GLY A 258 -27.30 4.73 10.80
N ARG A 259 -28.12 3.69 10.76
CA ARG A 259 -27.88 2.50 9.92
C ARG A 259 -27.73 2.81 8.42
N ALA A 260 -28.48 3.78 7.90
CA ALA A 260 -28.38 4.17 6.49
C ALA A 260 -26.97 4.69 6.13
N TRP A 261 -26.35 5.44 7.03
CA TRP A 261 -24.98 5.94 6.85
C TRP A 261 -23.95 4.82 7.05
N ALA A 262 -24.17 3.94 8.01
CA ALA A 262 -23.37 2.72 8.19
C ALA A 262 -23.33 1.87 6.91
N ASP A 263 -24.49 1.69 6.27
CA ASP A 263 -24.57 0.93 5.02
C ASP A 263 -23.97 1.70 3.83
N ALA A 264 -24.13 3.03 3.78
CA ALA A 264 -23.50 3.86 2.74
C ALA A 264 -21.96 3.80 2.80
N ILE A 265 -21.37 3.89 4.00
CA ILE A 265 -19.91 3.78 4.14
C ILE A 265 -19.45 2.34 3.89
N THR A 266 -20.21 1.31 4.31
CA THR A 266 -19.92 -0.08 3.94
C THR A 266 -19.89 -0.26 2.42
N ALA A 267 -20.84 0.34 1.68
CA ALA A 267 -20.87 0.29 0.22
C ALA A 267 -19.65 0.97 -0.40
N LEU A 268 -19.29 2.16 0.08
CA LEU A 268 -18.12 2.90 -0.36
C LEU A 268 -16.84 2.09 -0.15
N VAL A 269 -16.66 1.52 1.05
CA VAL A 269 -15.50 0.68 1.38
C VAL A 269 -15.49 -0.57 0.50
N ALA A 270 -16.61 -1.26 0.35
CA ALA A 270 -16.71 -2.44 -0.49
C ALA A 270 -16.32 -2.16 -1.95
N ILE A 271 -16.83 -1.06 -2.54
CA ILE A 271 -16.47 -0.62 -3.90
C ILE A 271 -14.97 -0.29 -3.98
N GLY A 272 -14.43 0.41 -2.98
CA GLY A 272 -13.01 0.74 -2.89
C GLY A 272 -12.12 -0.51 -2.86
N LEU A 273 -12.48 -1.49 -2.03
CA LEU A 273 -11.73 -2.74 -1.87
C LEU A 273 -11.85 -3.65 -3.09
N ILE A 274 -13.02 -3.71 -3.73
CA ILE A 274 -13.20 -4.39 -5.02
C ILE A 274 -12.28 -3.76 -6.08
N SER A 275 -12.27 -2.43 -6.16
CA SER A 275 -11.40 -1.71 -7.10
C SER A 275 -9.92 -2.01 -6.84
N SER A 276 -9.48 -2.00 -5.59
CA SER A 276 -8.09 -2.27 -5.21
C SER A 276 -7.69 -3.74 -5.43
N ALA A 277 -8.56 -4.69 -5.11
CA ALA A 277 -8.32 -6.12 -5.39
C ALA A 277 -8.17 -6.36 -6.90
N SER A 278 -9.06 -5.79 -7.70
CA SER A 278 -8.99 -5.84 -9.17
C SER A 278 -7.68 -5.25 -9.70
N SER A 279 -7.24 -4.09 -9.19
CA SER A 279 -5.99 -3.46 -9.64
C SER A 279 -4.75 -4.28 -9.28
N LEU A 280 -4.73 -4.90 -8.09
CA LEU A 280 -3.63 -5.78 -7.66
C LEU A 280 -3.54 -7.04 -8.53
N ILE A 281 -4.68 -7.68 -8.82
CA ILE A 281 -4.77 -8.86 -9.71
C ILE A 281 -4.40 -8.50 -11.16
N MET A 282 -4.66 -7.26 -11.58
CA MET A 282 -4.22 -6.78 -12.89
C MET A 282 -2.71 -6.53 -12.92
N ALA A 283 -2.15 -5.78 -11.96
CA ALA A 283 -0.77 -5.33 -12.01
C ALA A 283 0.24 -6.42 -11.63
N GLY A 284 0.01 -7.12 -10.51
CA GLY A 284 0.96 -8.08 -9.95
C GLY A 284 1.41 -9.15 -10.94
N PRO A 285 0.49 -9.93 -11.54
CA PRO A 285 0.81 -11.06 -12.41
C PRO A 285 1.75 -10.77 -13.56
N ARG A 286 1.75 -9.53 -14.06
CA ARG A 286 2.65 -9.08 -15.13
C ARG A 286 4.10 -8.97 -14.66
N VAL A 287 4.33 -8.60 -13.40
CA VAL A 287 5.69 -8.46 -12.85
C VAL A 287 6.38 -9.82 -12.80
N TYR A 288 5.75 -10.85 -12.24
CA TYR A 288 6.38 -12.17 -12.15
C TYR A 288 6.26 -12.98 -13.45
N ALA A 289 5.31 -12.66 -14.33
CA ALA A 289 5.38 -13.15 -15.71
C ALA A 289 6.60 -12.60 -16.45
N GLN A 290 6.94 -11.32 -16.25
CA GLN A 290 8.17 -10.73 -16.78
C GLN A 290 9.41 -11.37 -16.14
N MET A 291 9.43 -11.54 -14.81
CA MET A 291 10.52 -12.27 -14.14
C MET A 291 10.67 -13.69 -14.68
N ALA A 292 9.58 -14.36 -15.04
CA ALA A 292 9.62 -15.70 -15.63
C ALA A 292 10.20 -15.69 -17.05
N ALA A 293 9.89 -14.66 -17.83
CA ALA A 293 10.47 -14.43 -19.15
C ALA A 293 11.98 -14.13 -19.06
N ASP A 294 12.39 -13.38 -18.03
CA ASP A 294 13.80 -13.05 -17.73
C ASP A 294 14.57 -14.22 -17.08
N GLY A 295 13.95 -15.40 -16.95
CA GLY A 295 14.56 -16.60 -16.37
C GLY A 295 14.75 -16.57 -14.85
N CYS A 296 14.17 -15.58 -14.16
CA CYS A 296 14.29 -15.39 -12.71
C CYS A 296 13.39 -16.34 -11.90
N VAL A 297 12.26 -16.79 -12.47
CA VAL A 297 11.34 -17.78 -11.91
C VAL A 297 10.93 -18.81 -12.99
N PRO A 298 10.31 -19.96 -12.64
CA PRO A 298 9.99 -21.00 -13.63
C PRO A 298 9.17 -20.48 -14.83
N ARG A 299 9.53 -20.90 -16.05
CA ARG A 299 8.93 -20.43 -17.31
C ARG A 299 7.42 -20.65 -17.42
N VAL A 300 6.83 -21.56 -16.63
CA VAL A 300 5.37 -21.78 -16.55
C VAL A 300 4.60 -20.51 -16.16
N PHE A 301 5.25 -19.57 -15.48
CA PHE A 301 4.65 -18.30 -15.06
C PHE A 301 4.76 -17.19 -16.12
N ALA A 302 5.55 -17.40 -17.18
CA ALA A 302 5.69 -16.43 -18.26
C ALA A 302 4.34 -16.24 -18.97
N ALA A 303 4.08 -15.02 -19.42
CA ALA A 303 2.92 -14.74 -20.25
C ALA A 303 3.15 -15.36 -21.64
N SER A 304 2.11 -15.97 -22.20
CA SER A 304 2.00 -16.28 -23.63
C SER A 304 1.14 -15.19 -24.30
N ASP A 305 0.38 -15.54 -25.34
CA ASP A 305 -0.61 -14.66 -25.93
C ASP A 305 -1.80 -14.45 -24.98
N GLY A 306 -1.88 -13.25 -24.37
CA GLY A 306 -2.98 -12.83 -23.51
C GLY A 306 -2.62 -12.67 -22.03
N PRO A 307 -3.60 -12.78 -21.12
CA PRO A 307 -3.36 -12.62 -19.68
C PRO A 307 -2.41 -13.69 -19.14
N PRO A 308 -1.51 -13.38 -18.19
CA PRO A 308 -0.59 -14.35 -17.61
C PRO A 308 -1.30 -15.27 -16.59
N ARG A 309 -2.12 -16.20 -17.10
CA ARG A 309 -3.03 -17.04 -16.30
C ARG A 309 -2.34 -17.81 -15.17
N SER A 310 -1.19 -18.42 -15.44
CA SER A 310 -0.41 -19.15 -14.42
C SER A 310 0.08 -18.23 -13.29
N SER A 311 0.47 -17.00 -13.63
CA SER A 311 0.87 -15.99 -12.64
C SER A 311 -0.32 -15.49 -11.83
N ILE A 312 -1.50 -15.31 -12.46
CA ILE A 312 -2.74 -14.98 -11.75
C ILE A 312 -3.08 -16.11 -10.75
N ALA A 313 -2.98 -17.37 -11.18
CA ALA A 313 -3.19 -18.53 -10.30
C ALA A 313 -2.21 -18.57 -9.13
N LEU A 314 -0.91 -18.31 -9.38
CA LEU A 314 0.10 -18.22 -8.33
C LEU A 314 -0.25 -17.15 -7.29
N GLN A 315 -0.55 -15.92 -7.73
CA GLN A 315 -0.94 -14.83 -6.81
C GLN A 315 -2.19 -15.19 -6.02
N THR A 316 -3.17 -15.82 -6.67
CA THR A 316 -4.41 -16.26 -6.04
C THR A 316 -4.14 -17.25 -4.92
N VAL A 317 -3.32 -18.27 -5.17
CA VAL A 317 -2.96 -19.28 -4.16
C VAL A 317 -2.23 -18.63 -2.99
N VAL A 318 -1.24 -17.77 -3.26
CA VAL A 318 -0.49 -17.08 -2.20
C VAL A 318 -1.40 -16.16 -1.38
N ALA A 319 -2.25 -15.37 -2.03
CA ALA A 319 -3.18 -14.46 -1.34
C ALA A 319 -4.20 -15.23 -0.50
N LEU A 320 -4.73 -16.35 -0.98
CA LEU A 320 -5.63 -17.22 -0.20
C LEU A 320 -4.91 -17.86 0.99
N ALA A 321 -3.68 -18.35 0.80
CA ALA A 321 -2.88 -18.89 1.89
C ALA A 321 -2.67 -17.83 2.98
N LEU A 322 -2.35 -16.59 2.61
CA LEU A 322 -2.18 -15.48 3.55
C LEU A 322 -3.49 -15.06 4.24
N LEU A 323 -4.60 -15.00 3.51
CA LEU A 323 -5.93 -14.69 4.05
C LEU A 323 -6.35 -15.68 5.15
N TRP A 324 -6.07 -16.97 4.94
CA TRP A 324 -6.48 -18.02 5.87
C TRP A 324 -5.50 -18.27 7.00
N SER A 325 -4.18 -18.07 6.79
CA SER A 325 -3.14 -18.35 7.79
C SER A 325 -2.80 -17.19 8.73
N ALA A 326 -3.08 -15.94 8.36
CA ALA A 326 -2.67 -14.77 9.14
C ALA A 326 -3.87 -13.98 9.69
N THR A 327 -3.63 -13.24 10.78
CA THR A 327 -4.54 -12.19 11.25
C THR A 327 -4.34 -10.92 10.41
N PHE A 328 -5.35 -10.05 10.38
CA PHE A 328 -5.26 -8.79 9.65
C PHE A 328 -4.06 -7.94 10.12
N GLU A 329 -3.89 -7.80 11.43
CA GLU A 329 -2.77 -7.05 12.02
C GLU A 329 -1.40 -7.66 11.67
N ALA A 330 -1.27 -8.99 11.73
CA ALA A 330 -0.02 -9.66 11.36
C ALA A 330 0.33 -9.43 9.89
N LEU A 331 -0.66 -9.46 8.99
CA LEU A 331 -0.47 -9.10 7.58
C LEU A 331 0.02 -7.68 7.42
N LEU A 332 -0.60 -6.70 8.09
CA LEU A 332 -0.19 -5.30 7.98
C LEU A 332 1.24 -5.10 8.49
N THR A 333 1.58 -5.74 9.60
CA THR A 333 2.91 -5.66 10.20
C THR A 333 3.97 -6.27 9.29
N TYR A 334 3.71 -7.48 8.76
CA TYR A 334 4.60 -8.17 7.83
C TYR A 334 4.85 -7.33 6.55
N ILE A 335 3.79 -6.75 5.98
CA ILE A 335 3.88 -5.90 4.80
C ILE A 335 4.67 -4.62 5.11
N GLY A 336 4.26 -3.90 6.15
CA GLY A 336 4.88 -2.64 6.55
C GLY A 336 6.37 -2.80 6.84
N PHE A 337 6.76 -3.83 7.60
CA PHE A 337 8.15 -4.12 7.90
C PHE A 337 8.96 -4.44 6.64
N THR A 338 8.49 -5.36 5.81
CA THR A 338 9.28 -5.87 4.68
C THR A 338 9.42 -4.83 3.57
N LEU A 339 8.35 -4.06 3.27
CA LEU A 339 8.42 -2.94 2.33
C LEU A 339 9.26 -1.78 2.87
N SER A 340 9.30 -1.56 4.19
CA SER A 340 10.18 -0.57 4.82
C SER A 340 11.66 -0.89 4.53
N LEU A 341 12.08 -2.15 4.68
CA LEU A 341 13.46 -2.54 4.35
C LEU A 341 13.79 -2.36 2.86
N SER A 342 12.86 -2.70 1.97
CA SER A 342 13.05 -2.52 0.53
C SER A 342 13.16 -1.04 0.14
N THR A 343 12.28 -0.19 0.64
CA THR A 343 12.29 1.26 0.37
C THR A 343 13.52 1.94 0.99
N ALA A 344 13.94 1.52 2.19
CA ALA A 344 15.19 1.97 2.81
C ALA A 344 16.41 1.64 1.93
N ALA A 345 16.50 0.42 1.41
CA ALA A 345 17.56 0.03 0.48
C ALA A 345 17.52 0.88 -0.81
N THR A 346 16.33 1.17 -1.34
CA THR A 346 16.17 1.99 -2.56
C THR A 346 16.67 3.42 -2.35
N VAL A 347 16.33 4.04 -1.22
CA VAL A 347 16.80 5.40 -0.89
C VAL A 347 18.28 5.42 -0.52
N ALA A 348 18.82 4.37 0.13
CA ALA A 348 20.26 4.21 0.29
C ALA A 348 20.97 4.14 -1.07
N GLY A 349 20.38 3.43 -2.04
CA GLY A 349 20.82 3.39 -3.43
C GLY A 349 20.82 4.77 -4.09
N LEU A 350 19.78 5.59 -3.88
CA LEU A 350 19.74 6.99 -4.33
C LEU A 350 20.87 7.83 -3.71
N ILE A 351 21.08 7.73 -2.39
CA ILE A 351 22.14 8.48 -1.70
C ILE A 351 23.51 8.10 -2.27
N LYS A 352 23.78 6.80 -2.47
CA LYS A 352 25.01 6.31 -3.11
C LYS A 352 25.15 6.85 -4.53
N LEU A 353 24.09 6.80 -5.32
CA LEU A 353 24.09 7.29 -6.70
C LEU A 353 24.36 8.81 -6.77
N ARG A 354 23.70 9.60 -5.92
CA ARG A 354 23.88 11.06 -5.83
C ARG A 354 25.30 11.43 -5.37
N ARG A 355 25.90 10.66 -4.45
CA ARG A 355 27.31 10.85 -4.07
C ARG A 355 28.27 10.58 -5.23
N ARG A 356 27.95 9.63 -6.12
CA ARG A 356 28.75 9.30 -7.29
C ARG A 356 28.59 10.30 -8.43
N GLU A 357 27.35 10.67 -8.76
CA GLU A 357 27.03 11.55 -9.90
C GLU A 357 27.06 13.05 -9.55
N GLY A 358 27.15 13.39 -8.25
CA GLY A 358 27.23 14.77 -7.78
C GLY A 358 25.99 15.60 -8.14
N PRO A 359 26.13 16.93 -8.29
CA PRO A 359 25.04 17.87 -8.59
C PRO A 359 24.19 17.53 -9.82
N ALA A 360 24.70 16.72 -10.77
CA ALA A 360 24.00 16.33 -11.99
C ALA A 360 22.73 15.50 -11.77
N LEU A 361 22.58 14.81 -10.63
CA LEU A 361 21.36 14.07 -10.25
C LEU A 361 20.48 14.87 -9.28
N PRO A 362 19.65 15.83 -9.70
CA PRO A 362 18.95 16.72 -8.78
C PRO A 362 17.99 15.95 -7.84
N VAL A 363 18.33 15.92 -6.55
CA VAL A 363 17.50 15.36 -5.48
C VAL A 363 16.87 16.50 -4.69
N PRO A 364 15.53 16.67 -4.71
CA PRO A 364 14.85 17.70 -3.94
C PRO A 364 15.16 17.59 -2.45
N GLY A 365 15.52 18.71 -1.82
CA GLY A 365 15.83 18.77 -0.39
C GLY A 365 17.08 18.00 0.05
N TRP A 366 18.03 17.75 -0.87
CA TRP A 366 19.31 17.14 -0.53
C TRP A 366 20.10 17.98 0.50
N PRO A 367 20.74 17.36 1.51
CA PRO A 367 20.73 15.91 1.82
C PRO A 367 19.57 15.49 2.75
N TRP A 368 18.81 16.43 3.32
CA TRP A 368 17.84 16.20 4.38
C TRP A 368 16.71 15.25 4.00
N VAL A 369 16.07 15.43 2.84
CA VAL A 369 14.90 14.63 2.44
C VAL A 369 15.22 13.12 2.37
N PRO A 370 16.27 12.67 1.66
CA PRO A 370 16.65 11.26 1.67
C PRO A 370 17.01 10.70 3.05
N TRP A 371 17.74 11.46 3.87
CA TRP A 371 18.13 11.02 5.21
C TRP A 371 16.95 10.93 6.16
N LEU A 372 16.04 11.92 6.14
CA LEU A 372 14.84 11.90 6.98
C LEU A 372 13.96 10.69 6.65
N PHE A 373 13.73 10.41 5.35
CA PHE A 373 13.00 9.21 4.95
C PHE A 373 13.71 7.92 5.36
N LEU A 374 15.02 7.82 5.11
CA LEU A 374 15.78 6.62 5.45
C LEU A 374 15.76 6.35 6.96
N LEU A 375 16.00 7.38 7.77
CA LEU A 375 15.99 7.26 9.23
C LEU A 375 14.60 6.94 9.77
N SER A 376 13.53 7.54 9.23
CA SER A 376 12.17 7.26 9.69
C SER A 376 11.77 5.82 9.42
N VAL A 377 12.05 5.32 8.21
CA VAL A 377 11.74 3.95 7.81
C VAL A 377 12.56 2.92 8.57
N LEU A 378 13.85 3.19 8.82
CA LEU A 378 14.71 2.32 9.64
C LEU A 378 14.25 2.31 11.10
N ALA A 379 13.92 3.47 11.68
CA ALA A 379 13.41 3.55 13.05
C ALA A 379 12.13 2.70 13.19
N MET A 380 11.19 2.85 12.26
CA MET A 380 9.98 2.04 12.22
C MET A 380 10.26 0.54 12.16
N ALA A 381 11.16 0.11 11.26
CA ALA A 381 11.56 -1.29 11.16
C ALA A 381 12.17 -1.80 12.47
N THR A 382 13.01 -1.01 13.14
CA THR A 382 13.59 -1.36 14.45
C THR A 382 12.51 -1.51 15.53
N PHE A 383 11.54 -0.59 15.59
CA PHE A 383 10.43 -0.70 16.54
C PHE A 383 9.54 -1.92 16.25
N SER A 384 9.31 -2.27 14.98
CA SER A 384 8.59 -3.48 14.60
C SER A 384 9.26 -4.75 15.13
N VAL A 385 10.60 -4.85 15.10
CA VAL A 385 11.31 -6.02 15.63
C VAL A 385 11.06 -6.21 17.12
N GLY A 386 11.09 -5.13 17.90
CA GLY A 386 10.88 -5.20 19.36
C GLY A 386 9.45 -5.54 19.76
N ARG A 387 8.44 -5.13 18.97
CA ARG A 387 7.02 -5.29 19.30
C ARG A 387 6.38 -6.53 18.66
N ARG A 388 6.81 -6.88 17.45
CA ARG A 388 6.25 -7.93 16.59
C ARG A 388 7.41 -8.76 15.97
N PRO A 389 8.17 -9.50 16.80
CA PRO A 389 9.40 -10.15 16.38
C PRO A 389 9.15 -11.26 15.35
N LEU A 390 8.05 -12.01 15.47
CA LEU A 390 7.73 -13.11 14.56
C LEU A 390 7.48 -12.59 13.15
N GLU A 391 6.64 -11.57 12.99
CA GLU A 391 6.31 -10.96 11.71
C GLU A 391 7.56 -10.32 11.06
N SER A 392 8.41 -9.71 11.88
CA SER A 392 9.69 -9.15 11.44
C SER A 392 10.67 -10.23 10.96
N LEU A 393 10.77 -11.35 11.71
CA LEU A 393 11.58 -12.51 11.32
C LEU A 393 11.07 -13.15 10.03
N LEU A 394 9.75 -13.26 9.85
CA LEU A 394 9.15 -13.75 8.61
C LEU A 394 9.46 -12.82 7.43
N GLY A 395 9.47 -11.50 7.64
CA GLY A 395 9.92 -10.52 6.63
C GLY A 395 11.37 -10.74 6.22
N LEU A 396 12.28 -10.86 7.20
CA LEU A 396 13.69 -11.17 6.96
C LEU A 396 13.89 -12.52 6.28
N ALA A 397 13.17 -13.55 6.70
CA ALA A 397 13.18 -14.88 6.08
C ALA A 397 12.72 -14.81 4.62
N THR A 398 11.69 -14.02 4.32
CA THR A 398 11.22 -13.80 2.94
C THR A 398 12.32 -13.20 2.07
N MET A 399 13.06 -12.21 2.59
CA MET A 399 14.21 -11.63 1.89
C MET A 399 15.35 -12.64 1.72
N ALA A 400 15.66 -13.42 2.76
CA ALA A 400 16.69 -14.46 2.74
C ALA A 400 16.39 -15.55 1.70
N VAL A 401 15.14 -15.98 1.59
CA VAL A 401 14.69 -16.93 0.54
C VAL A 401 14.91 -16.32 -0.84
N GLY A 402 14.58 -15.04 -1.05
CA GLY A 402 14.86 -14.34 -2.30
C GLY A 402 16.35 -14.31 -2.66
N TRP A 403 17.22 -14.11 -1.66
CA TRP A 403 18.68 -14.17 -1.84
C TRP A 403 19.17 -15.57 -2.23
N VAL A 404 18.67 -16.61 -1.56
CA VAL A 404 19.01 -18.01 -1.86
C VAL A 404 18.54 -18.38 -3.27
N ALA A 405 17.33 -17.99 -3.65
CA ALA A 405 16.78 -18.21 -4.98
C ALA A 405 17.65 -17.54 -6.07
N TRP A 406 18.08 -16.30 -5.83
CA TRP A 406 19.00 -15.60 -6.72
C TRP A 406 20.34 -16.35 -6.88
N ALA A 407 20.96 -16.75 -5.77
CA ALA A 407 22.23 -17.47 -5.78
C ALA A 407 22.13 -18.81 -6.53
N TRP A 408 20.99 -19.50 -6.42
CA TRP A 408 20.76 -20.74 -7.14
C TRP A 408 20.52 -20.51 -8.65
N SER A 409 19.77 -19.47 -9.02
CA SER A 409 19.51 -19.13 -10.43
C SER A 409 20.79 -18.85 -11.21
N ARG A 410 21.78 -18.16 -10.60
CA ARG A 410 23.10 -17.90 -11.17
C ARG A 410 23.88 -19.18 -11.51
N ARG A 411 23.77 -20.22 -10.69
CA ARG A 411 24.49 -21.50 -10.88
C ARG A 411 23.95 -22.34 -12.02
N ARG A 412 22.74 -22.06 -12.52
CA ARG A 412 22.12 -22.78 -13.64
C ARG A 412 22.29 -22.05 -14.98
N GLY A 413 22.73 -20.79 -14.95
CA GLY A 413 22.99 -19.96 -16.14
C GLY A 413 24.48 -19.86 -16.52
N SER A 414 25.35 -20.56 -15.78
CA SER A 414 26.75 -20.84 -16.09
C SER A 414 26.89 -22.32 -16.41
#